data_AF-A0A7C5Q6Q5-F1
#
_entry.id   AF-A0A7C5Q6Q5-F1
#
_cell.length_a   1.000
_cell.length_b   1.000
_cell.length_c   1.000
_cell.angle_alpha   90.00
_cell.angle_beta   90.00
_cell.angle_gamma   90.00
#
_symmetry.space_group_name_H-M   'P 1'
#
loop_
_entity.id
_entity.type
_entity.pdbx_description
1 polymer ?
#
loop_
_entity_poly.entity_id
_entity_poly.type
_entity_poly.pdbx_seq_one_letter_code
_entity_poly.pdbx_strand_id
1 'polypeptide(L)'
;LRVQVPAGDLRIDSVTDVWAGANWPERECFDLLGIVFDGHPDLRRILLPEDWQGHPLRKDHPLQLPPEAEWPPMTELRAKAQDLRRFDFKAPLAGEERHGQD
;
A
#
# COMPACT_ATOMS: atom_id res chain seq x y z
N LEU A 1 12.79 11.64 -15.50
CA LEU A 1 14.01 11.32 -14.71
C LEU A 1 13.62 10.30 -13.66
N ARG A 2 14.47 9.30 -13.36
CA ARG A 2 14.27 8.36 -12.26
C ARG A 2 15.53 8.35 -11.41
N VAL A 3 15.38 8.51 -10.11
CA VAL A 3 16.47 8.43 -9.13
C VAL A 3 16.22 7.23 -8.22
N GLN A 4 17.29 6.55 -7.82
CA GLN A 4 17.23 5.43 -6.87
C GLN A 4 17.71 5.92 -5.52
N VAL A 5 17.01 5.54 -4.45
CA VAL A 5 17.36 5.88 -3.07
C VAL A 5 17.79 4.59 -2.34
N PRO A 6 18.99 4.54 -1.73
CA PRO A 6 19.44 3.37 -0.98
C PRO A 6 18.59 3.08 0.26
N ALA A 7 18.34 1.80 0.57
CA ALA A 7 17.55 1.44 1.75
C ALA A 7 18.19 1.84 3.10
N GLY A 8 19.52 2.02 3.13
CA GLY A 8 20.26 2.45 4.33
C GLY A 8 20.30 3.97 4.53
N ASP A 9 19.95 4.75 3.51
CA ASP A 9 19.95 6.21 3.55
C ASP A 9 18.79 6.74 2.69
N LEU A 10 17.61 6.87 3.33
CA LEU A 10 16.36 7.25 2.68
C LEU A 10 16.24 8.77 2.52
N ARG A 11 17.29 9.42 2.02
CA ARG A 11 17.33 10.87 1.83
C ARG A 11 17.50 11.23 0.37
N ILE A 12 16.87 12.31 -0.06
CA ILE A 12 17.00 12.87 -1.40
C ILE A 12 16.68 14.37 -1.36
N ASP A 13 17.26 15.16 -2.26
CA ASP A 13 16.92 16.58 -2.37
C ASP A 13 15.47 16.77 -2.86
N SER A 14 14.76 17.72 -2.25
CA SER A 14 13.44 18.16 -2.67
C SER A 14 13.50 18.86 -4.03
N VAL A 15 12.45 18.71 -4.81
CA VAL A 15 12.29 19.44 -6.08
C VAL A 15 11.21 20.51 -6.00
N THR A 16 10.73 20.85 -4.80
CA THR A 16 9.71 21.90 -4.59
C THR A 16 10.14 23.26 -5.09
N ASP A 17 11.45 23.54 -5.05
CA ASP A 17 12.03 24.81 -5.50
C ASP A 17 11.94 24.98 -7.02
N VAL A 18 11.85 23.87 -7.75
CA VAL A 18 11.66 23.84 -9.20
C VAL A 18 10.18 23.73 -9.55
N TRP A 19 9.46 22.85 -8.84
CA TRP A 19 8.04 22.60 -9.07
C TRP A 19 7.26 22.67 -7.75
N ALA A 20 6.52 23.75 -7.54
CA ALA A 20 5.67 23.91 -6.37
C ALA A 20 4.63 22.78 -6.20
N GLY A 21 4.22 22.13 -7.30
CA GLY A 21 3.32 20.98 -7.28
C GLY A 21 3.92 19.71 -6.66
N ALA A 22 5.24 19.64 -6.46
CA ALA A 22 5.91 18.51 -5.82
C ALA A 22 5.71 18.46 -4.29
N ASN A 23 5.19 19.51 -3.67
CA ASN A 23 5.02 19.59 -2.21
C ASN A 23 4.17 18.43 -1.65
N TRP A 24 3.00 18.17 -2.25
CA TRP A 24 2.12 17.10 -1.78
C TRP A 24 2.67 15.69 -2.05
N PRO A 25 3.16 15.36 -3.28
CA PRO A 25 3.75 14.05 -3.54
C PRO A 25 4.98 13.73 -2.66
N GLU A 26 5.82 14.72 -2.36
CA GLU A 26 6.98 14.53 -1.48
C GLU A 26 6.54 14.23 -0.04
N ARG A 27 5.52 14.93 0.46
CA ARG A 27 4.92 14.63 1.77
C ARG A 27 4.24 13.27 1.82
N GLU A 28 3.57 12.85 0.74
CA GLU A 28 2.99 11.51 0.62
C GLU A 28 4.07 10.43 0.66
N CYS A 29 5.16 10.61 -0.10
CA CYS A 29 6.30 9.69 -0.09
C CYS A 29 6.94 9.61 1.30
N PHE A 30 7.08 10.74 1.98
CA PHE A 30 7.55 10.77 3.37
C PHE A 30 6.64 9.99 4.31
N ASP A 31 5.33 10.17 4.22
CA ASP A 31 4.37 9.51 5.11
C ASP A 31 4.28 8.00 4.86
N LEU A 32 4.21 7.58 3.59
CA LEU A 32 3.94 6.19 3.22
C LEU A 32 5.18 5.31 3.03
N LEU A 33 6.33 5.90 2.69
CA LEU A 33 7.59 5.17 2.43
C LEU A 33 8.72 5.56 3.39
N GLY A 34 8.62 6.72 4.05
CA GLY A 34 9.65 7.21 4.98
C GLY A 34 10.86 7.84 4.30
N ILE A 35 10.71 8.31 3.05
CA ILE A 35 11.77 9.04 2.34
C ILE A 35 11.79 10.48 2.83
N VAL A 36 12.96 10.95 3.28
CA VAL A 36 13.18 12.33 3.73
C VAL A 36 13.63 13.19 2.56
N PHE A 37 12.92 14.29 2.32
CA PHE A 37 13.24 15.26 1.28
C PHE A 37 13.98 16.46 1.89
N ASP A 38 15.25 16.60 1.55
CA ASP A 38 16.12 17.69 2.01
C ASP A 38 15.75 19.00 1.30
N GLY A 39 15.57 20.08 2.07
CA GLY A 39 15.16 21.39 1.54
C GLY A 39 13.64 21.59 1.38
N HIS A 40 12.81 20.57 1.67
CA HIS A 40 11.36 20.71 1.58
C HIS A 40 10.80 21.71 2.63
N PRO A 41 9.91 22.64 2.26
CA PRO A 41 9.46 23.73 3.14
C PRO A 41 8.59 23.28 4.32
N ASP A 42 7.82 22.20 4.16
CA ASP A 42 6.92 21.69 5.20
C ASP A 42 6.78 20.15 5.14
N LEU A 43 7.84 19.43 5.54
CA LEU A 43 7.84 17.97 5.51
C LEU A 43 7.18 17.40 6.78
N ARG A 44 5.87 17.12 6.70
CA ARG A 44 5.07 16.49 7.76
C ARG A 44 4.10 15.49 7.16
N ARG A 45 3.64 14.53 7.98
CA ARG A 45 2.60 13.56 7.62
C ARG A 45 1.31 14.23 7.17
N ILE A 46 0.57 13.56 6.30
CA ILE A 46 -0.66 14.09 5.69
C ILE A 46 -1.78 13.06 5.52
N LEU A 47 -1.46 11.77 5.38
CA LEU A 47 -2.42 10.70 5.14
C LEU A 47 -2.64 9.85 6.38
N LEU A 48 -1.57 9.57 7.13
CA LEU A 48 -1.65 8.71 8.31
C LEU A 48 -1.98 9.51 9.57
N PRO A 49 -2.67 8.89 10.55
CA PRO A 49 -2.84 9.47 11.87
C PRO A 49 -1.51 9.88 12.52
N GLU A 50 -1.56 10.88 13.40
CA GLU A 50 -0.37 11.42 14.08
C GLU A 50 0.34 10.38 14.96
N ASP A 51 -0.43 9.44 15.53
CA ASP A 51 0.03 8.35 16.39
C ASP A 51 0.50 7.11 15.62
N TRP A 52 0.39 7.12 14.29
CA TRP A 52 0.78 5.97 13.47
C TRP A 52 2.29 5.69 13.57
N GLN A 53 2.67 4.41 13.57
CA GLN A 53 4.08 4.00 13.65
C GLN A 53 4.48 3.20 12.40
N GLY A 54 5.55 3.64 11.76
CA GLY A 54 6.06 3.03 10.52
C GLY A 54 5.44 3.62 9.25
N HIS A 55 5.72 2.95 8.12
CA HIS A 55 5.40 3.42 6.78
C HIS A 55 4.78 2.26 5.96
N PRO A 56 3.46 2.29 5.70
CA PRO A 56 2.70 1.12 5.26
C PRO A 56 3.04 0.60 3.86
N LEU A 57 3.61 1.43 2.99
CA LEU A 57 4.01 0.98 1.65
C LEU A 57 5.41 0.34 1.61
N ARG A 58 6.12 0.29 2.75
CA ARG A 58 7.38 -0.46 2.82
C ARG A 58 7.14 -1.96 2.91
N LYS A 59 8.05 -2.73 2.31
CA LYS A 59 7.95 -4.20 2.26
C LYS A 59 8.14 -4.89 3.61
N ASP A 60 8.79 -4.23 4.55
CA ASP A 60 8.99 -4.69 5.92
C ASP A 60 7.80 -4.36 6.84
N HIS A 61 6.84 -3.54 6.40
CA HIS A 61 5.68 -3.19 7.20
C HIS A 61 4.67 -4.35 7.23
N PRO A 62 4.13 -4.72 8.41
CA PRO A 62 3.15 -5.80 8.50
C PRO A 62 1.88 -5.42 7.73
N LEU A 63 1.47 -6.27 6.78
CA LEU A 63 0.23 -6.11 6.02
C LEU A 63 -1.02 -6.38 6.86
N GLN A 64 -0.88 -7.18 7.92
CA GLN A 64 -1.97 -7.49 8.82
C GLN A 64 -1.89 -6.54 10.01
N LEU A 65 -2.97 -5.79 10.22
CA LEU A 65 -3.16 -5.08 11.46
C LEU A 65 -3.24 -6.09 12.61
N PRO A 66 -2.70 -5.74 13.80
CA PRO A 66 -2.95 -6.52 14.99
C PRO A 66 -4.47 -6.62 15.22
N PRO A 67 -5.00 -7.76 15.73
CA PRO A 67 -6.43 -7.98 15.93
C PRO A 67 -7.13 -6.86 16.71
N GLU A 68 -6.39 -6.18 17.60
CA GLU A 68 -6.87 -5.09 18.44
C GLU A 68 -7.10 -3.79 17.66
N ALA A 69 -6.43 -3.60 16.52
CA ALA A 69 -6.64 -2.47 15.61
C ALA A 69 -7.65 -2.80 14.50
N GLU A 70 -8.18 -4.02 14.48
CA GLU A 70 -9.16 -4.44 13.49
C GLU A 70 -10.55 -3.87 13.84
N TRP A 71 -11.20 -3.23 12.87
CA TRP A 71 -12.56 -2.72 13.04
C TRP A 71 -13.51 -3.89 13.39
N PRO A 72 -14.27 -3.85 14.51
CA PRO A 72 -14.98 -5.04 15.03
C PRO A 72 -15.89 -5.77 14.03
N PRO A 73 -16.62 -5.08 13.13
CA PRO A 73 -17.40 -5.74 12.07
C PRO A 73 -16.57 -6.52 11.03
N MET A 74 -15.28 -6.19 10.87
CA MET A 74 -14.39 -6.89 9.92
C MET A 74 -14.14 -8.34 10.34
N THR A 75 -14.05 -8.62 11.64
CA THR A 75 -13.92 -9.98 12.17
C THR A 75 -15.12 -10.84 11.78
N GLU A 76 -16.33 -10.29 11.91
CA GLU A 76 -17.56 -10.97 11.52
C GLU A 76 -17.64 -11.19 10.00
N LEU A 77 -17.24 -10.20 9.20
CA LEU A 77 -17.20 -10.32 7.74
C LEU A 77 -16.18 -11.35 7.28
N ARG A 78 -15.01 -11.44 7.92
CA ARG A 78 -14.00 -12.46 7.63
C ARG A 78 -14.50 -13.86 8.00
N ALA A 79 -15.15 -14.01 9.15
CA ALA A 79 -15.77 -15.27 9.55
C ALA A 79 -16.85 -15.70 8.53
N LYS A 80 -17.71 -14.77 8.10
CA LYS A 80 -18.70 -15.01 7.04
C LYS A 80 -18.05 -15.35 5.70
N ALA A 81 -16.98 -14.65 5.31
CA ALA A 81 -16.26 -14.93 4.06
C ALA A 81 -15.58 -16.31 4.07
N GLN A 82 -15.03 -16.74 5.22
CA GLN A 82 -14.51 -18.10 5.40
C GLN A 82 -15.60 -19.15 5.31
N ASP A 83 -16.74 -18.92 5.96
CA ASP A 83 -17.91 -19.78 5.90
C ASP A 83 -18.46 -19.91 4.46
N LEU A 84 -18.47 -18.82 3.70
CA LEU A 84 -18.87 -18.83 2.28
C LEU A 84 -17.94 -19.63 1.37
N ARG A 85 -16.70 -19.95 1.78
CA ARG A 85 -15.82 -20.89 1.04
C ARG A 85 -16.36 -22.31 1.02
N ARG A 86 -17.38 -22.63 1.82
CA ARG A 86 -18.14 -23.89 1.72
C ARG A 86 -18.84 -24.03 0.36
N PHE A 87 -19.11 -22.92 -0.31
CA PHE A 87 -19.58 -22.91 -1.68
C PHE A 87 -18.36 -22.91 -2.58
N ASP A 88 -18.20 -23.96 -3.38
CA ASP A 88 -17.10 -24.05 -4.34
C ASP A 88 -17.38 -23.12 -5.52
N PHE A 89 -16.84 -21.90 -5.45
CA PHE A 89 -16.99 -20.88 -6.49
C PHE A 89 -16.07 -21.09 -7.69
N LYS A 90 -15.23 -22.14 -7.72
CA LYS A 90 -14.52 -22.54 -8.94
C LYS A 90 -15.49 -23.22 -9.91
N ALA A 91 -16.21 -22.41 -10.67
CA ALA A 91 -16.80 -22.89 -11.91
C ALA A 91 -15.67 -23.35 -12.87
N PRO A 92 -15.77 -24.51 -13.54
CA PRO A 92 -14.88 -24.80 -14.64
C PRO A 92 -15.13 -23.77 -15.74
N LEU A 93 -14.07 -23.13 -16.23
CA LEU A 93 -14.14 -22.36 -17.47
C LEU A 93 -14.53 -23.36 -18.56
N ALA A 94 -15.81 -23.37 -18.94
CA ALA A 94 -16.30 -24.16 -20.05
C ALA A 94 -15.66 -23.61 -21.33
N GLY A 95 -14.63 -24.31 -21.83
CA GLY A 95 -13.85 -23.79 -22.94
C GLY A 95 -12.69 -24.66 -23.42
N GLU A 96 -12.74 -25.98 -23.26
CA GLU A 96 -11.86 -26.88 -24.02
C GLU A 96 -12.67 -28.05 -24.59
N GLU A 97 -12.33 -28.39 -25.83
CA GLU A 97 -12.82 -29.49 -26.68
C GLU A 97 -14.06 -29.25 -27.56
N ARG A 98 -13.80 -28.69 -28.76
CA ARG A 98 -14.33 -29.27 -30.00
C ARG A 98 -13.22 -29.36 -31.04
N HIS A 99 -12.58 -30.53 -31.12
CA HIS A 99 -11.84 -30.93 -32.31
C HIS A 99 -12.01 -32.43 -32.54
N GLY A 100 -12.45 -32.80 -33.74
CA GLY A 100 -12.41 -34.16 -34.25
C GLY A 100 -13.75 -34.91 -34.20
N GLN A 101 -14.52 -34.82 -35.27
CA GLN A 101 -15.13 -35.98 -35.92
C GLN A 101 -15.52 -35.59 -37.34
N ASP A 102 -14.59 -35.88 -38.25
CA ASP A 102 -14.87 -36.23 -39.64
C ASP A 102 -15.50 -37.63 -39.70
#